data_AF-A0A930SYK3-F1
#
_entry.id   AF-A0A930SYK3-F1
#
_cell.length_a   1.000
_cell.length_b   1.000
_cell.length_c   1.000
_cell.angle_alpha   90.00
_cell.angle_beta   90.00
_cell.angle_gamma   90.00
#
_symmetry.space_group_name_H-M   'P 1'
#
loop_
_entity.id
_entity.type
_entity.pdbx_description
1 polymer ?
#
loop_
_entity_poly.entity_id
_entity_poly.type
_entity_poly.pdbx_seq_one_letter_code
_entity_poly.pdbx_strand_id
1 'polypeptide(L)'
;MDKLITQIASLGVPGLILLFLMFFSGYAGAAAITTALATLGGPLGMLGGIGVLLLLTKISEGITKYGFENLAKGVITEMKQQGKAKSEIIKEVEGFPLISQDLKQTLIKFVEDSL
;
A
#
# COMPACT_ATOMS: atom_id res chain seq x y z
N MET A 1 14.42 -9.81 -6.77
CA MET A 1 13.33 -8.85 -6.48
C MET A 1 13.63 -8.15 -5.17
N ASP A 2 13.31 -6.87 -5.03
CA ASP A 2 13.64 -6.11 -3.81
C ASP A 2 12.82 -6.63 -2.62
N LYS A 3 13.48 -6.88 -1.48
CA LYS A 3 12.85 -7.37 -0.25
C LYS A 3 11.77 -6.41 0.26
N LEU A 4 11.94 -5.11 0.08
CA LEU A 4 10.93 -4.11 0.43
C LEU A 4 9.66 -4.29 -0.40
N ILE A 5 9.79 -4.50 -1.71
CA ILE A 5 8.65 -4.75 -2.62
C ILE A 5 7.88 -5.99 -2.18
N THR A 6 8.58 -7.10 -1.93
CA THR A 6 7.95 -8.34 -1.44
C THR A 6 7.26 -8.13 -0.09
N GLN A 7 7.86 -7.36 0.82
CA GLN A 7 7.26 -7.06 2.12
C GLN A 7 5.98 -6.24 1.99
N ILE A 8 5.95 -5.20 1.15
CA ILE A 8 4.74 -4.41 0.93
C ILE A 8 3.66 -5.26 0.23
N ALA A 9 4.04 -6.02 -0.80
CA ALA A 9 3.10 -6.87 -1.54
C ALA A 9 2.49 -7.99 -0.68
N SER A 10 3.23 -8.52 0.29
CA SER A 10 2.73 -9.53 1.23
C SER A 10 1.59 -9.01 2.12
N LEU A 11 1.47 -7.70 2.27
CA LEU A 11 0.34 -7.05 2.96
C LEU A 11 -0.86 -6.82 2.04
N GLY A 12 -0.75 -7.16 0.75
CA GLY A 12 -1.81 -7.01 -0.24
C GLY A 12 -2.21 -5.56 -0.50
N VAL A 13 -3.50 -5.34 -0.75
CA VAL A 13 -4.07 -4.02 -1.01
C VAL A 13 -3.88 -3.04 0.16
N PRO A 14 -4.03 -3.46 1.43
CA PRO A 14 -3.66 -2.61 2.57
C PRO A 14 -2.23 -2.05 2.50
N GLY A 15 -1.26 -2.85 2.03
CA GLY A 15 0.14 -2.40 1.85
C GLY A 15 0.29 -1.37 0.73
N LEU A 16 -0.40 -1.58 -0.39
CA LEU A 16 -0.43 -0.63 -1.51
C LEU A 16 -1.08 0.70 -1.11
N ILE A 17 -2.20 0.65 -0.38
CA ILE A 17 -2.88 1.82 0.15
C ILE A 17 -1.95 2.58 1.10
N LEU A 18 -1.26 1.89 2.01
CA LEU A 18 -0.32 2.52 2.94
C LEU A 18 0.81 3.25 2.21
N LEU A 19 1.35 2.67 1.14
CA LEU A 19 2.38 3.30 0.32
C LEU A 19 1.88 4.62 -0.31
N PHE A 20 0.67 4.61 -0.87
CA PHE A 20 0.04 5.80 -1.44
C PHE A 20 -0.30 6.84 -0.38
N LEU A 21 -0.84 6.41 0.77
CA LEU A 21 -1.13 7.30 1.89
C LEU A 21 0.12 8.01 2.40
N MET A 22 1.27 7.33 2.43
CA MET A 22 2.53 7.94 2.84
C MET A 22 3.01 8.99 1.82
N PHE A 23 2.85 8.73 0.52
CA PHE A 23 3.27 9.66 -0.52
C PHE A 23 2.34 10.87 -0.65
N PHE A 24 1.03 10.64 -0.57
CA PHE A 24 -0.02 11.66 -0.67
C PHE A 24 -0.46 12.17 0.71
N SER A 25 0.36 12.01 1.76
CA SER A 25 0.00 12.24 3.17
C SER A 25 -0.41 13.68 3.51
N GLY A 26 -0.32 14.62 2.57
CA GLY A 26 -0.95 15.94 2.69
C GLY A 26 -2.48 15.91 2.60
N TYR A 27 -3.08 14.86 2.01
CA TYR A 27 -4.53 14.75 1.75
C TYR A 27 -5.23 13.68 2.60
N ALA A 28 -4.50 12.68 3.08
CA ALA A 28 -5.05 11.59 3.88
C ALA A 28 -4.83 11.88 5.36
N GLY A 29 -5.78 12.56 6.00
CA GLY A 29 -5.73 12.86 7.42
C GLY A 29 -5.35 11.65 8.26
N ALA A 30 -4.74 11.88 9.43
CA ALA A 30 -4.17 10.86 10.32
C ALA A 30 -5.08 9.63 10.57
N ALA A 31 -6.41 9.79 10.47
CA ALA A 31 -7.38 8.71 10.55
C ALA A 31 -7.18 7.60 9.50
N ALA A 32 -6.90 7.93 8.24
CA ALA A 32 -6.74 6.95 7.17
C ALA A 32 -5.44 6.13 7.32
N ILE A 33 -4.37 6.77 7.77
CA ILE A 33 -3.12 6.09 8.12
C ILE A 33 -3.37 5.15 9.31
N THR A 34 -4.09 5.61 10.32
CA THR A 34 -4.43 4.82 11.52
C THR A 34 -5.27 3.59 11.16
N THR A 35 -6.22 3.70 10.23
CA THR A 35 -7.09 2.59 9.82
C THR A 35 -6.34 1.57 8.97
N ALA A 36 -5.48 2.04 8.07
CA ALA A 36 -4.55 1.18 7.34
C ALA A 36 -3.64 0.43 8.33
N LEU A 37 -3.05 1.12 9.31
CA LEU A 37 -2.23 0.49 10.35
C LEU A 37 -3.01 -0.52 11.19
N ALA A 38 -4.25 -0.23 11.58
CA ALA A 38 -5.08 -1.16 12.32
C ALA A 38 -5.40 -2.43 11.51
N THR A 39 -5.70 -2.26 10.22
CA THR A 39 -5.96 -3.37 9.30
C THR A 39 -4.69 -4.21 9.08
N LEU A 40 -3.54 -3.54 8.92
CA LEU A 40 -2.24 -4.17 8.68
C LEU A 40 -1.65 -4.84 9.92
N GLY A 41 -1.88 -4.28 11.11
CA GLY A 41 -1.48 -4.88 12.38
C GLY A 41 -2.21 -6.19 12.66
N GLY A 42 -3.42 -6.32 12.11
CA GLY A 42 -4.18 -7.58 12.08
C GLY A 42 -4.36 -8.22 13.47
N PRO A 43 -4.54 -9.56 13.53
CA PRO A 43 -4.76 -10.27 14.81
C PRO A 43 -3.55 -10.24 15.75
N LEU A 44 -2.37 -9.79 15.28
CA LEU A 44 -1.17 -9.62 16.10
C LEU A 44 -1.20 -8.36 16.97
N GLY A 45 -2.20 -7.49 16.79
CA GLY A 45 -2.41 -6.29 17.60
C GLY A 45 -1.18 -5.37 17.60
N MET A 46 -0.68 -5.03 18.79
CA MET A 46 0.46 -4.12 18.96
C MET A 46 1.74 -4.62 18.27
N LEU A 47 1.99 -5.94 18.25
CA LEU A 47 3.17 -6.50 17.60
C LEU A 47 3.11 -6.31 16.08
N GLY A 48 1.94 -6.53 15.49
CA GLY A 48 1.70 -6.24 14.07
C GLY A 48 1.87 -4.75 13.78
N GLY A 49 1.31 -3.89 14.64
CA GLY A 49 1.48 -2.44 14.55
C GLY A 49 2.95 -2.00 14.53
N ILE A 50 3.78 -2.53 15.43
CA ILE A 50 5.22 -2.25 15.46
C ILE A 50 5.91 -2.73 14.16
N GLY A 51 5.55 -3.91 13.66
CA GLY A 51 6.06 -4.42 12.39
C GLY A 51 5.75 -3.49 11.22
N VAL A 52 4.52 -2.96 11.16
CA VAL A 52 4.11 -1.97 10.14
C VAL A 52 4.89 -0.68 10.30
N LEU A 53 5.08 -0.17 11.53
CA LEU A 53 5.89 1.03 11.77
C LEU A 53 7.34 0.87 11.29
N LEU A 54 7.95 -0.29 11.53
CA LEU A 54 9.28 -0.59 10.98
C LEU A 54 9.26 -0.65 9.45
N LEU A 55 8.21 -1.18 8.84
CA LEU A 55 8.06 -1.15 7.38
C LEU A 55 7.96 0.28 6.85
N LEU A 56 7.29 1.19 7.55
CA LEU A 56 7.19 2.60 7.14
C LEU A 56 8.56 3.25 6.97
N THR A 57 9.50 2.96 7.89
CA THR A 57 10.87 3.49 7.79
C THR A 57 11.56 3.04 6.51
N LYS A 58 11.38 1.76 6.13
CA LYS A 58 11.94 1.22 4.89
C LYS A 58 11.25 1.76 3.64
N ILE A 59 9.94 1.98 3.70
CA ILE A 59 9.20 2.62 2.60
C ILE A 59 9.75 4.02 2.37
N SER A 60 9.98 4.80 3.43
CA SER A 60 10.56 6.14 3.32
C SER A 60 11.93 6.09 2.63
N GLU A 61 12.82 5.19 3.04
CA GLU A 61 14.11 4.99 2.36
C GLU A 61 13.95 4.54 0.90
N GLY A 62 13.01 3.64 0.63
CA GLY A 62 12.73 3.11 -0.71
C GLY A 62 12.23 4.19 -1.66
N ILE A 63 11.36 5.09 -1.19
CA ILE A 63 10.89 6.24 -1.97
C ILE A 63 12.07 7.16 -2.31
N THR A 64 12.95 7.44 -1.35
CA THR A 64 14.15 8.28 -1.60
C THR A 64 15.14 7.62 -2.57
N LYS A 65 15.31 6.29 -2.50
CA LYS A 65 16.28 5.55 -3.33
C LYS A 65 15.79 5.26 -4.74
N TYR A 66 14.52 4.91 -4.90
CA TYR A 66 13.99 4.35 -6.15
C TYR A 66 12.92 5.23 -6.80
N GLY A 67 12.39 6.21 -6.08
CA GLY A 67 11.19 6.95 -6.47
C GLY A 67 9.91 6.17 -6.17
N PHE A 68 8.85 6.91 -5.85
CA PHE A 68 7.54 6.35 -5.52
C PHE A 68 6.97 5.48 -6.64
N GLU A 69 7.02 5.95 -7.89
CA GLU A 69 6.41 5.27 -9.03
C GLU A 69 7.01 3.88 -9.27
N ASN A 70 8.35 3.76 -9.21
CA ASN A 70 9.03 2.47 -9.39
C ASN A 70 8.71 1.51 -8.24
N LEU A 71 8.65 2.02 -7.01
CA LEU A 71 8.31 1.22 -5.84
C LEU A 71 6.87 0.69 -5.96
N ALA A 72 5.91 1.55 -6.30
CA ALA A 72 4.51 1.20 -6.45
C ALA A 72 4.26 0.21 -7.61
N LYS A 73 4.88 0.42 -8.78
CA LYS A 73 4.83 -0.52 -9.91
C LYS A 73 5.41 -1.88 -9.54
N GLY A 74 6.52 -1.88 -8.79
CA GLY A 74 7.13 -3.09 -8.26
C GLY A 74 6.19 -3.89 -7.38
N VAL A 75 5.47 -3.22 -6.47
CA VAL A 75 4.49 -3.86 -5.57
C VAL A 75 3.33 -4.48 -6.36
N ILE A 76 2.76 -3.76 -7.33
CA ILE A 76 1.66 -4.29 -8.16
C ILE A 76 2.12 -5.49 -8.98
N THR A 77 3.31 -5.39 -9.58
CA THR A 77 3.91 -6.50 -10.33
C THR A 77 4.07 -7.73 -9.45
N GLU A 78 4.53 -7.54 -8.22
CA GLU A 78 4.69 -8.63 -7.27
C GLU A 78 3.34 -9.24 -6.82
N MET A 79 2.34 -8.42 -6.54
CA MET A 79 1.00 -8.92 -6.22
C MET A 79 0.41 -9.77 -7.37
N LYS A 80 0.67 -9.38 -8.62
CA LYS A 80 0.29 -10.17 -9.79
C LYS A 80 1.07 -11.48 -9.91
N GLN A 81 2.37 -11.48 -9.62
CA GLN A 81 3.19 -12.70 -9.59
C GLN A 81 2.73 -13.67 -8.49
N GLN A 82 2.18 -13.14 -7.39
CA GLN A 82 1.53 -13.91 -6.33
C GLN A 82 0.12 -14.39 -6.68
N GLY A 83 -0.34 -14.18 -7.91
CA GLY A 83 -1.61 -14.69 -8.44
C GLY A 83 -2.81 -13.77 -8.30
N LYS A 84 -2.63 -12.53 -7.83
CA LYS A 84 -3.73 -11.58 -7.64
C LYS A 84 -4.07 -10.85 -8.94
N ALA A 85 -5.28 -11.00 -9.44
CA ALA A 85 -5.69 -10.31 -10.65
C ALA A 85 -5.87 -8.81 -10.43
N LYS A 86 -5.65 -8.03 -11.48
CA LYS A 86 -5.83 -6.58 -11.48
C LYS A 86 -7.23 -6.15 -11.04
N SER A 87 -8.25 -6.85 -11.51
CA SER A 87 -9.65 -6.63 -11.13
C SER A 87 -9.90 -6.88 -9.64
N GLU A 88 -9.21 -7.83 -9.03
CA GLU A 88 -9.30 -8.10 -7.59
C GLU A 88 -8.66 -6.98 -6.77
N ILE A 89 -7.50 -6.47 -7.22
CA ILE A 89 -6.84 -5.30 -6.61
C ILE A 89 -7.77 -4.08 -6.63
N ILE A 90 -8.35 -3.79 -7.79
CA ILE A 90 -9.29 -2.66 -7.96
C ILE A 90 -10.50 -2.82 -7.03
N LYS A 91 -11.13 -4.00 -7.03
CA LYS A 91 -12.31 -4.28 -6.19
C LYS A 91 -12.01 -4.14 -4.69
N GLU A 92 -10.83 -4.56 -4.24
CA GLU A 92 -10.41 -4.39 -2.85
C GLU A 92 -10.11 -2.91 -2.50
N VAL A 93 -9.54 -2.13 -3.42
CA VAL A 93 -9.36 -0.68 -3.23
C VAL A 93 -10.71 0.03 -3.12
N GLU A 94 -11.66 -0.31 -3.99
CA GLU A 94 -13.04 0.23 -3.94
C GLU A 94 -13.74 -0.10 -2.62
N GLY A 95 -13.58 -1.34 -2.15
CA GLY A 95 -14.14 -1.81 -0.89
C GLY A 95 -13.45 -1.28 0.37
N PHE A 96 -12.29 -0.63 0.25
CA PHE A 96 -11.52 -0.21 1.42
C PHE A 96 -12.23 0.93 2.17
N PRO A 97 -12.46 0.79 3.48
CA PRO A 97 -13.11 1.82 4.28
C PRO A 97 -12.15 2.97 4.59
N LEU A 98 -12.70 4.16 4.88
CA LEU A 98 -11.95 5.25 5.53
C LEU A 98 -10.77 5.84 4.70
N ILE A 99 -10.84 5.74 3.37
CA ILE A 99 -10.00 6.51 2.43
C ILE A 99 -10.88 7.36 1.49
N SER A 100 -10.38 8.51 1.05
CA SER A 100 -11.14 9.42 0.18
C SER A 100 -11.40 8.81 -1.20
N GLN A 101 -12.47 9.24 -1.86
CA GLN A 101 -12.78 8.83 -3.24
C GLN A 101 -11.65 9.23 -4.20
N ASP A 102 -11.07 10.42 -4.03
CA ASP A 102 -9.95 10.88 -4.87
C ASP A 102 -8.73 9.96 -4.76
N LEU A 103 -8.42 9.48 -3.54
CA LEU A 103 -7.31 8.54 -3.34
C LEU A 103 -7.63 7.18 -3.99
N LYS A 104 -8.88 6.70 -3.86
CA LYS A 104 -9.33 5.47 -4.54
C LYS A 104 -9.16 5.58 -6.04
N GLN A 105 -9.64 6.67 -6.64
CA GLN A 105 -9.53 6.90 -8.08
C GLN A 105 -8.07 6.99 -8.52
N THR A 106 -7.21 7.64 -7.74
CA THR A 106 -5.77 7.72 -8.00
C THR A 106 -5.11 6.33 -7.98
N LEU A 107 -5.42 5.51 -6.98
CA LEU A 107 -4.94 4.13 -6.87
C LEU A 107 -5.44 3.25 -8.02
N ILE A 108 -6.74 3.31 -8.33
CA ILE A 108 -7.36 2.52 -9.40
C ILE A 108 -6.73 2.86 -10.74
N LYS A 109 -6.65 4.16 -11.07
CA LYS A 109 -6.00 4.63 -12.28
C LYS A 109 -4.53 4.18 -12.35
N PHE A 110 -3.81 4.25 -11.23
CA PHE A 110 -2.43 3.77 -11.19
C PHE A 110 -2.33 2.26 -11.44
N VAL A 111 -3.23 1.47 -10.88
CA VAL A 111 -3.31 0.02 -11.13
C VAL A 111 -3.69 -0.27 -12.58
N GLU A 112 -4.58 0.52 -13.18
CA GLU A 112 -4.96 0.48 -14.59
C GLU A 112 -3.80 0.79 -15.53
N ASP A 113 -3.01 1.81 -15.22
CA ASP A 113 -1.86 2.23 -16.02
C ASP A 113 -0.63 1.32 -15.80
N SER A 114 -0.59 0.61 -14.66
CA SER A 114 0.47 -0.35 -14.33
C SER A 114 0.15 -1.71 -14.94
N LEU A 115 0.59 -1.91 -16.19
CA LEU A 115 0.62 -3.17 -16.97
C LEU A 115 -0.39 -4.23 -16.50
#